data_AF-A0A2D4LQC6-F1
#
_entry.id   AF-A0A2D4LQC6-F1
#
_cell.length_a   1.000
_cell.length_b   1.000
_cell.length_c   1.000
_cell.angle_alpha   90.00
_cell.angle_beta   90.00
_cell.angle_gamma   90.00
#
_symmetry.space_group_name_H-M   'P 1'
#
loop_
_entity.id
_entity.type
_entity.pdbx_description
1 polymer ?
#
loop_
_entity_poly.entity_id
_entity_poly.type
_entity_poly.pdbx_seq_one_letter_code
_entity_poly.pdbx_strand_id
1 'polypeptide(L)'
;MKEFGPIHTLWSASEEDLGDTLKGMATGIDQCCKAADKWMAALSESFFPVIHEYLLYNEILMGVLKRRDQIQAELDSKTDAMYNKKAENGLLPEEIGKLEDKLECANNALQADWDRWKHSLHLDMKAAFGTMAENNLSYYEECLATWESFLTSQTAADITLEEESEDQS
;
A
#
# COMPACT_ATOMS: atom_id res chain seq x y z
N MET A 1 7.92 -1.51 20.45
CA MET A 1 7.92 -0.15 21.06
C MET A 1 6.90 -0.03 22.19
N LYS A 2 5.67 -0.52 22.01
CA LYS A 2 4.59 -0.46 23.01
C LYS A 2 4.94 -0.98 24.42
N GLU A 3 5.85 -1.95 24.52
CA GLU A 3 6.29 -2.52 25.81
C GLU A 3 7.16 -1.56 26.63
N PHE A 4 7.81 -0.57 26.00
CA PHE A 4 8.72 0.33 26.70
C PHE A 4 8.00 1.38 27.56
N GLY A 5 6.82 1.85 27.15
CA GLY A 5 6.04 2.81 27.95
C GLY A 5 5.76 2.31 29.37
N PRO A 6 5.15 1.12 29.54
CA PRO A 6 4.93 0.52 30.85
C PRO A 6 6.20 0.30 31.69
N ILE A 7 7.33 -0.03 31.05
CA ILE A 7 8.62 -0.22 31.74
C ILE A 7 9.11 1.11 32.32
N HIS A 8 9.06 2.20 31.55
CA HIS A 8 9.48 3.53 32.05
C HIS A 8 8.54 4.04 33.15
N THR A 9 7.24 3.79 33.03
CA THR A 9 6.28 4.08 34.12
C THR A 9 6.62 3.30 35.39
N LEU A 10 6.96 2.01 35.28
CA LEU A 10 7.35 1.21 36.44
C LEU A 10 8.64 1.76 37.10
N TRP A 11 9.65 2.11 36.31
CA TRP A 11 10.90 2.68 36.85
C TRP A 11 10.68 4.06 37.47
N SER A 12 9.80 4.89 36.90
CA SER A 12 9.47 6.19 37.48
C SER A 12 8.90 6.12 38.90
N ALA A 13 8.30 4.98 39.29
CA ALA A 13 7.77 4.77 40.63
C ALA A 13 8.85 4.33 41.65
N SER A 14 10.03 3.94 41.18
CA SER A 14 11.15 3.47 41.99
C SER A 14 12.29 4.49 42.11
N GLU A 15 12.27 5.54 41.28
CA GLU A 15 13.33 6.55 41.18
C GLU A 15 12.81 7.91 41.67
N GLU A 16 13.48 8.51 42.66
CA GLU A 16 13.08 9.82 43.21
C GLU A 16 13.52 10.99 42.30
N ASP A 17 14.76 10.97 41.81
CA ASP A 17 15.33 12.07 41.01
C ASP A 17 14.96 12.02 39.51
N LEU A 18 14.67 10.82 38.99
CA LEU A 18 14.40 10.60 37.56
C LEU A 18 12.92 10.35 37.25
N GLY A 19 12.05 10.38 38.26
CA GLY A 19 10.64 10.01 38.13
C GLY A 19 9.91 10.76 37.01
N ASP A 20 10.00 12.09 37.00
CA ASP A 20 9.33 12.93 36.01
C ASP A 20 9.89 12.75 34.59
N THR A 21 11.22 12.65 34.46
CA THR A 21 11.91 12.35 33.20
C THR A 21 11.45 11.02 32.61
N LEU A 22 11.41 9.97 33.43
CA LEU A 22 10.98 8.63 33.00
C LEU A 22 9.50 8.61 32.62
N LYS A 23 8.66 9.36 33.33
CA LYS A 23 7.23 9.52 33.02
C LYS A 23 7.00 10.29 31.71
N GLY A 24 7.79 11.34 31.46
CA GLY A 24 7.81 12.06 30.19
C GLY A 24 8.23 11.15 29.03
N MET A 25 9.26 10.33 29.23
CA MET A 25 9.69 9.33 28.23
C MET A 25 8.61 8.27 27.97
N ALA A 26 7.94 7.76 29.01
CA ALA A 26 6.81 6.84 28.86
C ALA A 26 5.68 7.46 28.01
N THR A 27 5.37 8.74 28.26
CA THR A 27 4.34 9.50 27.54
C THR A 27 4.73 9.72 26.08
N GLY A 28 5.98 10.11 25.80
CA GLY A 28 6.48 10.28 24.44
C GLY A 28 6.42 8.99 23.62
N ILE A 29 6.82 7.87 24.23
CA ILE A 29 6.72 6.53 23.61
C ILE A 29 5.26 6.18 23.28
N ASP A 30 4.33 6.44 24.20
CA ASP A 30 2.90 6.17 23.98
C ASP A 30 2.32 7.02 22.83
N GLN A 31 2.66 8.30 22.79
CA GLN A 31 2.26 9.22 21.71
C GLN A 31 2.82 8.77 20.35
N CYS A 32 4.10 8.41 20.26
CA CYS A 32 4.68 7.85 19.04
C CYS A 32 4.00 6.53 18.62
N CYS A 33 3.64 5.68 19.57
CA CYS A 33 2.91 4.44 19.27
C CYS A 33 1.50 4.72 18.73
N LYS A 34 0.80 5.72 19.26
CA LYS A 34 -0.51 6.16 18.75
C LYS A 34 -0.41 6.74 17.33
N ALA A 35 0.60 7.57 17.08
CA ALA A 35 0.88 8.09 15.75
C ALA A 35 1.17 6.96 14.75
N ALA A 36 1.93 5.94 15.17
CA ALA A 36 2.20 4.75 14.36
C ALA A 36 0.94 3.93 14.09
N ASP A 37 0.06 3.75 15.09
CA ASP A 37 -1.23 3.05 14.90
C ASP A 37 -2.14 3.79 13.91
N LYS A 38 -2.22 5.13 14.00
CA LYS A 38 -2.95 5.97 13.05
C LYS A 38 -2.39 5.85 11.63
N TRP A 39 -1.06 5.89 11.50
CA TRP A 39 -0.38 5.68 10.22
C TRP A 39 -0.68 4.30 9.61
N MET A 40 -0.62 3.24 10.41
CA MET A 40 -0.95 1.88 9.97
C MET A 40 -2.42 1.75 9.54
N ALA A 41 -3.34 2.37 10.28
CA ALA A 41 -4.76 2.39 9.92
C ALA A 41 -4.97 3.10 8.57
N ALA A 42 -4.36 4.27 8.37
CA ALA A 42 -4.46 5.00 7.11
C ALA A 42 -3.92 4.18 5.91
N LEU A 43 -2.80 3.46 6.08
CA LEU A 43 -2.25 2.57 5.05
C LEU A 43 -3.24 1.44 4.70
N SER A 44 -3.87 0.86 5.73
CA SER A 44 -4.87 -0.20 5.58
C SER A 44 -6.15 0.29 4.88
N GLU A 45 -6.56 1.52 5.11
CA GLU A 45 -7.79 2.10 4.57
C GLU A 45 -7.64 2.67 3.16
N SER A 46 -6.48 3.24 2.82
CA SER A 46 -6.33 3.98 1.56
C SER A 46 -5.34 3.38 0.56
N PHE A 47 -4.27 2.72 1.03
CA PHE A 47 -3.20 2.24 0.14
C PHE A 47 -3.36 0.78 -0.25
N PHE A 48 -3.53 -0.11 0.73
CA PHE A 48 -3.67 -1.55 0.48
C PHE A 48 -4.85 -1.92 -0.43
N PRO A 49 -6.03 -1.28 -0.34
CA PRO A 49 -7.13 -1.58 -1.26
C PRO A 49 -6.77 -1.36 -2.73
N VAL A 50 -6.04 -0.27 -3.04
CA VAL A 50 -5.62 0.04 -4.43
C VAL A 50 -4.64 -1.00 -4.95
N ILE A 51 -3.71 -1.46 -4.11
CA ILE A 51 -2.78 -2.55 -4.47
C ILE A 51 -3.53 -3.88 -4.64
N HIS A 52 -4.55 -4.15 -3.83
CA HIS A 52 -5.36 -5.34 -3.96
C HIS A 52 -6.17 -5.35 -5.26
N GLU A 53 -6.77 -4.21 -5.63
CA GLU A 53 -7.48 -4.06 -6.91
C GLU A 53 -6.54 -4.26 -8.12
N TYR A 54 -5.29 -3.79 -8.04
CA TYR A 54 -4.27 -4.07 -9.05
C TYR A 54 -4.04 -5.57 -9.26
N LEU A 55 -3.88 -6.32 -8.16
CA LEU A 55 -3.65 -7.76 -8.21
C LEU A 55 -4.86 -8.50 -8.78
N LEU A 56 -6.07 -8.16 -8.34
CA LEU A 56 -7.30 -8.74 -8.88
C LEU A 56 -7.45 -8.48 -10.38
N TYR A 57 -7.13 -7.27 -10.85
CA TYR A 57 -7.20 -6.99 -12.28
C TYR A 57 -6.18 -7.81 -13.08
N ASN A 58 -4.95 -7.96 -12.57
CA ASN A 58 -3.95 -8.81 -13.20
C ASN A 58 -4.47 -10.26 -13.37
N GLU A 59 -5.16 -10.80 -12.37
CA GLU A 59 -5.80 -12.12 -12.47
C GLU A 59 -6.88 -12.17 -13.56
N ILE A 60 -7.74 -11.15 -13.64
CA ILE A 60 -8.76 -11.05 -14.69
C ILE A 60 -8.11 -10.99 -16.08
N LEU A 61 -7.10 -10.15 -16.26
CA LEU A 61 -6.37 -9.99 -17.52
C LEU A 61 -5.72 -11.29 -17.96
N MET A 62 -5.10 -12.03 -17.03
CA MET A 62 -4.54 -13.36 -17.30
C MET A 62 -5.62 -14.36 -17.76
N GLY A 63 -6.82 -14.30 -17.17
CA GLY A 63 -7.95 -15.11 -17.61
C GLY A 63 -8.42 -14.81 -19.03
N VAL A 64 -8.48 -13.53 -19.41
CA VAL A 64 -8.85 -13.09 -20.77
C VAL A 64 -7.78 -13.49 -21.79
N LEU A 65 -6.49 -13.27 -21.47
CA LEU A 65 -5.37 -13.69 -22.31
C LEU A 65 -5.40 -15.19 -22.59
N LYS A 66 -5.62 -16.00 -21.56
CA LYS A 66 -5.73 -17.46 -21.71
C LYS A 66 -6.88 -17.86 -22.64
N ARG A 67 -8.03 -17.17 -22.58
CA ARG A 67 -9.15 -17.42 -23.49
C ARG A 67 -8.81 -17.07 -24.94
N ARG A 68 -8.14 -15.94 -25.18
CA ARG A 68 -7.64 -15.57 -26.51
C ARG A 68 -6.67 -16.63 -27.05
N ASP A 69 -5.73 -17.08 -26.22
CA ASP A 69 -4.73 -18.08 -26.62
C ASP A 69 -5.37 -19.43 -26.98
N GLN A 70 -6.47 -19.81 -26.31
CA GLN A 70 -7.26 -20.99 -26.68
C GLN A 70 -7.91 -20.84 -28.06
N ILE A 71 -8.52 -19.69 -28.34
CA ILE A 71 -9.15 -19.40 -29.64
C ILE A 71 -8.08 -19.40 -30.76
N GLN A 72 -6.91 -18.81 -30.49
CA GLN A 72 -5.78 -18.82 -31.44
C GLN A 72 -5.32 -20.25 -31.73
N ALA A 73 -5.15 -21.10 -30.71
CA ALA A 73 -4.73 -22.48 -30.90
C ALA A 73 -5.75 -23.31 -31.72
N GLU A 74 -7.05 -23.07 -31.52
CA GLU A 74 -8.11 -23.68 -32.35
C GLU A 74 -8.02 -23.23 -33.81
N LEU A 75 -7.81 -21.93 -34.04
CA LEU A 75 -7.65 -21.35 -35.37
C LEU A 75 -6.44 -21.92 -36.10
N ASP A 76 -5.28 -22.00 -35.43
CA ASP A 76 -4.05 -22.54 -35.99
C ASP A 76 -4.23 -24.02 -36.37
N SER A 77 -4.85 -24.82 -35.49
CA SER A 77 -5.13 -26.23 -35.76
C SER A 77 -6.06 -26.45 -36.97
N LYS A 78 -7.08 -25.61 -37.11
CA LYS A 78 -8.03 -25.67 -38.25
C LYS A 78 -7.38 -25.22 -39.56
N THR A 79 -6.54 -24.19 -39.50
CA THR A 79 -5.74 -23.70 -40.63
C THR A 79 -4.76 -24.77 -41.11
N ASP A 80 -4.03 -25.41 -40.19
CA ASP A 80 -3.13 -26.51 -40.49
C ASP A 80 -3.85 -27.71 -41.10
N ALA A 81 -5.06 -28.03 -40.62
CA ALA A 81 -5.88 -29.10 -41.18
C ALA A 81 -6.30 -28.79 -42.63
N MET A 82 -6.65 -27.55 -42.94
CA MET A 82 -6.98 -27.11 -44.30
C MET A 82 -5.78 -27.29 -45.25
N TYR A 83 -4.59 -26.85 -44.82
CA TYR A 83 -3.36 -26.93 -45.62
C TYR A 83 -2.88 -28.37 -45.84
N ASN A 84 -2.92 -29.21 -44.79
CA ASN A 84 -2.36 -30.56 -44.82
C ASN A 84 -3.32 -31.65 -45.31
N LYS A 85 -4.65 -31.45 -45.21
CA LYS A 85 -5.63 -32.50 -45.57
C LYS A 85 -6.35 -32.30 -46.92
N LYS A 86 -6.13 -31.21 -47.67
CA LYS A 86 -6.89 -30.89 -48.91
C LYS A 86 -8.37 -31.30 -48.78
N ALA A 87 -9.00 -30.92 -47.68
CA ALA A 87 -10.33 -31.42 -47.36
C ALA A 87 -11.37 -30.77 -48.29
N GLU A 88 -12.09 -31.59 -49.06
CA GLU A 88 -13.16 -31.23 -50.02
C GLU A 88 -14.43 -30.63 -49.36
N ASN A 89 -14.37 -30.21 -48.09
CA ASN A 89 -15.53 -29.73 -47.35
C ASN A 89 -15.48 -28.20 -47.18
N GLY A 90 -16.36 -27.49 -47.91
CA GLY A 90 -16.57 -26.04 -47.78
C GLY A 90 -16.98 -25.54 -46.39
N LEU A 91 -17.18 -26.43 -45.42
CA LEU A 91 -17.40 -26.15 -43.99
C LEU A 91 -16.13 -25.67 -43.27
N LEU A 92 -14.92 -26.09 -43.67
CA LEU A 92 -13.69 -25.70 -42.99
C LEU A 92 -13.34 -24.20 -43.15
N PRO A 93 -13.46 -23.59 -44.35
CA PRO A 93 -13.29 -22.14 -44.50
C PRO A 93 -14.30 -21.33 -43.67
N GLU A 94 -15.55 -21.78 -43.56
CA GLU A 94 -16.57 -21.10 -42.74
C GLU A 94 -16.24 -21.18 -41.23
N GLU A 95 -15.75 -22.33 -40.76
CA GLU A 95 -15.29 -22.49 -39.37
C GLU A 95 -14.07 -21.62 -39.06
N ILE A 96 -13.12 -21.50 -40.00
CA ILE A 96 -11.95 -20.61 -39.87
C ILE A 96 -12.42 -19.15 -39.75
N GLY A 97 -13.30 -18.69 -40.66
CA GLY A 97 -13.84 -17.33 -40.60
C GLY A 97 -14.55 -17.02 -39.26
N LYS A 98 -15.31 -17.98 -38.72
CA LYS A 98 -15.93 -17.82 -37.39
C LYS A 98 -14.91 -17.72 -36.25
N LEU A 99 -13.77 -18.41 -36.35
CA LEU A 99 -12.70 -18.32 -35.37
C LEU A 99 -11.93 -17.00 -35.50
N GLU A 100 -11.73 -16.51 -36.72
CA GLU A 100 -11.15 -15.19 -37.00
C GLU A 100 -12.02 -14.07 -36.40
N ASP A 101 -13.33 -14.09 -36.65
CA ASP A 101 -14.27 -13.12 -36.07
C ASP A 101 -14.24 -13.14 -34.52
N LYS A 102 -14.19 -14.35 -33.93
CA LYS A 102 -14.10 -14.52 -32.47
C LYS A 102 -12.79 -13.99 -31.91
N LEU A 103 -11.67 -14.24 -32.61
CA LEU A 103 -10.35 -13.76 -32.22
C LEU A 103 -10.30 -12.22 -32.28
N GLU A 104 -10.84 -11.62 -33.34
CA GLU A 104 -10.95 -10.17 -33.47
C GLU A 104 -11.78 -9.57 -32.34
N CYS A 105 -12.96 -10.14 -32.06
CA CYS A 105 -13.79 -9.71 -30.94
C CYS A 105 -13.05 -9.81 -29.59
N ALA A 106 -12.33 -10.91 -29.34
CA ALA A 106 -11.56 -11.11 -28.12
C ALA A 106 -10.42 -10.10 -27.98
N ASN A 107 -9.72 -9.79 -29.07
CA ASN A 107 -8.65 -8.80 -29.10
C ASN A 107 -9.16 -7.38 -28.88
N ASN A 108 -10.27 -7.00 -29.52
CA ASN A 108 -10.89 -5.68 -29.35
C ASN A 108 -11.37 -5.48 -27.91
N ALA A 109 -11.98 -6.51 -27.30
CA ALA A 109 -12.37 -6.47 -25.88
C ALA A 109 -11.16 -6.32 -24.95
N LEU A 110 -10.09 -7.10 -25.18
CA LEU A 110 -8.86 -7.02 -24.40
C LEU A 110 -8.20 -5.64 -24.49
N GLN A 111 -8.15 -5.06 -25.70
CA GLN A 111 -7.57 -3.73 -25.91
C GLN A 111 -8.37 -2.64 -25.17
N ALA A 112 -9.70 -2.69 -25.27
CA ALA A 112 -10.57 -1.72 -24.60
C ALA A 112 -10.46 -1.81 -23.06
N ASP A 113 -10.44 -3.03 -22.51
CA ASP A 113 -10.25 -3.24 -21.08
C ASP A 113 -8.87 -2.78 -20.62
N TRP A 114 -7.81 -3.12 -21.38
CA TRP A 114 -6.45 -2.67 -21.12
C TRP A 114 -6.33 -1.15 -21.07
N ASP A 115 -6.86 -0.44 -22.06
CA ASP A 115 -6.77 1.01 -22.12
C ASP A 115 -7.55 1.67 -20.97
N ARG A 116 -8.75 1.17 -20.66
CA ARG A 116 -9.55 1.64 -19.52
C ARG A 116 -8.81 1.46 -18.20
N TRP A 117 -8.28 0.27 -17.98
CA TRP A 117 -7.57 -0.06 -16.74
C TRP A 117 -6.27 0.72 -16.60
N LYS A 118 -5.44 0.76 -17.64
CA LYS A 118 -4.17 1.48 -17.62
C LYS A 118 -4.37 2.94 -17.24
N HIS A 119 -5.43 3.57 -17.74
CA HIS A 119 -5.73 4.96 -17.41
C HIS A 119 -6.23 5.13 -15.97
N SER A 120 -7.26 4.37 -15.56
CA SER A 120 -7.83 4.47 -14.20
C SER A 120 -6.79 4.15 -13.14
N LEU A 121 -6.16 2.98 -13.25
CA LEU A 121 -5.22 2.50 -12.26
C LEU A 121 -4.01 3.41 -12.11
N HIS A 122 -3.50 3.97 -13.20
CA HIS A 122 -2.36 4.89 -13.11
C HIS A 122 -2.68 6.10 -12.24
N LEU A 123 -3.90 6.64 -12.37
CA LEU A 123 -4.39 7.74 -11.54
C LEU A 123 -4.56 7.28 -10.08
N ASP A 124 -5.20 6.13 -9.88
CA ASP A 124 -5.49 5.58 -8.55
C ASP A 124 -4.20 5.26 -7.77
N MET A 125 -3.21 4.61 -8.41
CA MET A 125 -1.89 4.36 -7.84
C MET A 125 -1.18 5.67 -7.50
N LYS A 126 -1.16 6.64 -8.42
CA LYS A 126 -0.51 7.93 -8.19
C LYS A 126 -1.13 8.64 -6.99
N ALA A 127 -2.46 8.64 -6.87
CA ALA A 127 -3.15 9.20 -5.72
C ALA A 127 -2.81 8.45 -4.43
N ALA A 128 -2.86 7.11 -4.45
CA ALA A 128 -2.58 6.27 -3.28
C ALA A 128 -1.14 6.46 -2.75
N PHE A 129 -0.14 6.51 -3.65
CA PHE A 129 1.24 6.79 -3.27
C PHE A 129 1.43 8.22 -2.75
N GLY A 130 0.72 9.20 -3.33
CA GLY A 130 0.71 10.58 -2.85
C GLY A 130 0.19 10.66 -1.41
N THR A 131 -1.00 10.12 -1.17
CA THR A 131 -1.62 10.07 0.17
C THR A 131 -0.77 9.28 1.16
N MET A 132 -0.16 8.16 0.76
CA MET A 132 0.77 7.42 1.62
C MET A 132 1.98 8.27 2.01
N ALA A 133 2.56 9.02 1.07
CA ALA A 133 3.69 9.89 1.35
C ALA A 133 3.31 11.02 2.32
N GLU A 134 2.15 11.65 2.14
CA GLU A 134 1.62 12.66 3.06
C GLU A 134 1.38 12.09 4.47
N ASN A 135 0.80 10.89 4.56
CA ASN A 135 0.58 10.21 5.84
C ASN A 135 1.91 9.84 6.52
N ASN A 136 2.93 9.44 5.76
CA ASN A 136 4.26 9.18 6.30
C ASN A 136 4.88 10.46 6.88
N LEU A 137 4.81 11.57 6.13
CA LEU A 137 5.33 12.86 6.60
C LEU A 137 4.63 13.28 7.89
N SER A 138 3.30 13.24 7.93
CA SER A 138 2.53 13.59 9.13
C SER A 138 2.89 12.73 10.34
N TYR A 139 3.10 11.42 10.14
CA TYR A 139 3.56 10.52 11.21
C TYR A 139 4.91 10.92 11.78
N TYR A 140 5.88 11.22 10.92
CA TYR A 140 7.22 11.63 11.35
C TYR A 140 7.20 13.00 12.05
N GLU A 141 6.41 13.95 11.54
CA GLU A 141 6.22 15.26 12.16
C GLU A 141 5.58 15.15 13.55
N GLU A 142 4.56 14.31 13.72
CA GLU A 142 3.89 14.08 15.01
C GLU A 142 4.86 13.47 16.05
N CYS A 143 5.67 12.49 15.62
CA CYS A 143 6.71 11.92 16.47
C CYS A 143 7.77 12.95 16.84
N LEU A 144 8.23 13.76 15.88
CA LEU A 144 9.24 14.77 16.13
C LEU A 144 8.73 15.82 17.14
N ALA A 145 7.54 16.36 16.92
CA ALA A 145 6.92 17.35 17.80
C ALA A 145 6.73 16.82 19.24
N THR A 146 6.37 15.53 19.37
CA THR A 146 6.29 14.85 20.67
C THR A 146 7.61 14.94 21.43
N TRP A 147 8.72 14.61 20.76
CA TRP A 147 10.04 14.62 21.39
C TRP A 147 10.58 16.03 21.64
N GLU A 148 10.35 16.98 20.73
CA GLU A 148 10.72 18.39 20.92
C GLU A 148 10.01 19.00 22.13
N SER A 149 8.71 18.71 22.29
CA SER A 149 7.94 19.14 23.46
C SER A 149 8.50 18.54 24.76
N PHE A 150 8.88 17.26 24.75
CA PHE A 150 9.48 16.61 25.91
C PHE A 150 10.84 17.22 26.26
N LEU A 151 11.73 17.41 25.28
CA LEU A 151 13.04 18.02 25.52
C LEU A 151 12.90 19.45 26.08
N THR A 152 11.96 20.22 25.56
CA THR A 152 11.67 21.57 26.05
C THR A 152 11.20 21.57 27.51
N SER A 153 10.36 20.60 27.90
CA SER A 153 9.91 20.49 29.30
C SER A 153 11.05 20.11 30.25
N GLN A 154 11.98 19.25 29.80
CA GLN A 154 13.15 18.87 30.60
C GLN A 154 14.09 20.05 30.82
N THR A 155 14.43 20.79 29.76
CA THR A 155 15.30 21.97 29.88
C THR A 155 14.70 23.06 30.77
N ALA A 156 13.38 23.25 30.73
CA ALA A 156 12.70 24.20 31.62
C ALA A 156 12.74 23.76 33.09
N ALA A 157 12.63 22.46 33.37
CA ALA A 157 12.76 21.91 34.71
C ALA A 157 14.19 22.06 35.27
N ASP A 158 15.20 21.80 34.44
CA ASP A 158 16.61 21.96 34.83
C ASP A 158 16.94 23.42 35.19
N ILE A 159 16.46 24.41 34.41
CA ILE A 159 16.67 25.84 34.69
C ILE A 159 16.01 26.25 36.03
N THR A 160 14.83 25.71 36.35
CA THR A 160 14.12 26.04 37.59
C THR A 160 14.87 25.51 38.82
N LEU A 161 15.48 24.32 38.71
CA LEU A 161 16.29 23.73 39.77
C LEU A 161 17.60 24.50 40.01
N GLU A 162 18.22 25.06 38.97
CA GLU A 162 19.40 25.92 39.10
C GLU A 162 19.05 27.24 39.84
N GLU A 163 17.95 27.90 39.49
CA GLU A 163 17.51 29.15 40.12
C GLU A 163 17.15 28.96 41.61
N GLU A 164 16.48 27.87 41.98
CA GLU A 164 16.17 27.55 43.39
C GLU A 164 17.42 27.24 44.22
N SER A 165 18.48 26.74 43.58
CA SER A 165 19.75 26.43 44.24
C SER A 165 20.60 27.68 44.50
N GLU A 166 20.53 28.70 43.63
CA GLU A 166 21.24 29.97 43.79
C GLU A 166 20.58 30.85 44.87
N ASP A 167 19.25 30.89 44.95
CA ASP A 167 18.51 31.68 45.95
C ASP A 167 18.64 31.15 47.41
N GLN A 168 19.10 29.90 47.58
CA GLN A 168 19.35 29.29 48.88
C GLN A 168 20.80 29.43 49.38
N SER A 169 21.69 30.06 48.60
CA SER A 169 23.12 30.25 48.92
C SER A 169 23.51 31.69 49.29
#